data_AF-A0A956W881-F1
#
_entry.id   AF-A0A956W881-F1
#
_cell.length_a   1.000
_cell.length_b   1.000
_cell.length_c   1.000
_cell.angle_alpha   90.00
_cell.angle_beta   90.00
_cell.angle_gamma   90.00
#
_symmetry.space_group_name_H-M   'P 1'
#
loop_
_entity.id
_entity.type
_entity.pdbx_description
1 polymer ?
#
loop_
_entity_poly.entity_id
_entity_poly.type
_entity_poly.pdbx_seq_one_letter_code
_entity_poly.pdbx_strand_id
1 'polypeptide(L)'
;MNTSKQVNVMIGLLFLAFLAFGAYILNEPNRSAKAEEAQDDLLLKRGAELFVNNCRTCHGLEGLGPDQGAIAPKLNNEAFWVFPADNSEGAPETPAGDVRKIETFIHDTIACGRSNSIMPVWGEEHGGSLSNTQINYLVRLITTPHGFDLVEEIGHEHDIETNTDPEKVQLTAADLAGAATTSGNCGQYTGALVQSFRGRDPFSTGGGDEGDGGGEATPGSDLPEAQAMIQGVLVGDFFA
;
A
#
# COMPACT_ATOMS: atom_id res chain seq x y z
N MET A 1 -28.09 57.88 27.03
CA MET A 1 -27.70 56.45 26.97
C MET A 1 -27.20 56.02 28.34
N ASN A 2 -27.64 54.85 28.81
CA ASN A 2 -27.30 54.36 30.16
C ASN A 2 -26.04 53.50 30.06
N THR A 3 -24.87 54.11 30.22
CA THR A 3 -23.55 53.52 29.93
C THR A 3 -23.30 52.21 30.69
N SER A 4 -23.79 52.10 31.93
CA SER A 4 -23.70 50.85 32.72
C SER A 4 -24.41 49.65 32.07
N LYS A 5 -25.57 49.87 31.41
CA LYS A 5 -26.29 48.78 30.71
C LYS A 5 -25.53 48.32 29.46
N GLN A 6 -24.92 49.24 28.73
CA GLN A 6 -24.13 48.91 27.54
C GLN A 6 -22.84 48.16 27.90
N VAL A 7 -22.17 48.56 28.99
CA VAL A 7 -20.95 47.89 29.47
C VAL A 7 -21.23 46.45 29.91
N ASN A 8 -22.33 46.20 30.65
CA ASN A 8 -22.69 44.84 31.07
C ASN A 8 -23.04 43.92 29.89
N VAL A 9 -23.71 44.47 28.87
CA VAL A 9 -23.99 43.72 27.62
C VAL A 9 -22.70 43.36 26.90
N MET A 10 -21.76 44.31 26.78
CA MET A 10 -20.46 44.05 26.15
C MET A 10 -19.67 42.97 26.89
N ILE A 11 -19.59 43.05 28.22
CA ILE A 11 -18.92 42.04 29.04
C ILE A 11 -19.59 40.67 28.89
N GLY A 12 -20.92 40.61 28.91
CA GLY A 12 -21.67 39.36 28.73
C GLY A 12 -21.42 38.71 27.36
N LEU A 13 -21.37 39.51 26.29
CA LEU A 13 -21.05 39.02 24.95
C LEU A 13 -19.61 38.50 24.84
N LEU A 14 -18.64 39.20 25.44
CA LEU A 14 -17.25 38.74 25.47
C LEU A 14 -17.11 37.42 26.26
N PHE A 15 -17.83 37.29 27.38
CA PHE A 15 -17.82 36.06 28.17
C PHE A 15 -18.45 34.89 27.41
N LEU A 16 -19.58 35.12 26.72
CA LEU A 16 -20.20 34.12 25.83
C LEU A 16 -19.27 33.72 24.68
N ALA A 17 -18.61 34.69 24.04
CA ALA A 17 -17.66 34.42 22.97
C ALA A 17 -16.47 33.59 23.49
N PHE A 18 -15.96 33.90 24.68
CA PHE A 18 -14.88 33.13 25.32
C PHE A 18 -15.31 31.70 25.63
N LEU A 19 -16.53 31.51 26.16
CA LEU A 19 -17.07 30.17 26.44
C LEU A 19 -17.29 29.37 25.15
N ALA A 20 -17.82 30.00 24.09
CA ALA A 20 -18.00 29.36 22.79
C ALA A 20 -16.66 28.96 22.16
N PHE A 21 -15.65 29.83 22.21
CA PHE A 21 -14.32 29.54 21.71
C PHE A 21 -13.62 28.44 22.52
N GLY A 22 -13.76 28.47 23.85
CA GLY A 22 -13.29 27.40 24.73
C GLY A 22 -13.93 26.05 24.40
N ALA A 23 -15.25 26.01 24.21
CA ALA A 23 -15.96 24.80 23.79
C ALA A 23 -15.51 24.31 22.40
N TYR A 24 -15.26 25.22 21.46
CA TYR A 24 -14.74 24.88 20.13
C TYR A 24 -13.35 24.23 20.21
N ILE A 25 -12.42 24.81 20.98
CA ILE A 25 -11.08 24.25 21.19
C ILE A 25 -11.16 22.86 21.82
N LEU A 26 -12.03 22.66 22.81
CA LEU A 26 -12.20 21.35 23.44
C LEU A 26 -12.73 20.28 22.47
N ASN A 27 -13.45 20.68 21.43
CA ASN A 27 -13.94 19.78 20.38
C ASN A 27 -13.01 19.67 19.16
N GLU A 28 -11.88 20.39 19.15
CA GLU A 28 -10.88 20.35 18.08
C GLU A 28 -10.39 18.92 17.77
N PRO A 29 -9.99 18.09 18.77
CA PRO A 29 -9.44 16.76 18.48
C PRO A 29 -10.44 15.81 17.83
N ASN A 30 -11.72 15.91 18.22
CA ASN A 30 -12.78 15.10 17.61
C ASN A 30 -13.02 15.50 16.16
N ARG A 31 -12.84 16.78 15.82
CA ARG A 31 -12.98 17.25 14.45
C ARG A 31 -11.78 16.84 13.60
N SER A 32 -10.56 16.92 14.14
CA SER A 32 -9.36 16.47 13.42
C SER A 32 -9.42 14.96 13.15
N ALA A 33 -9.76 14.14 14.15
CA ALA A 33 -9.89 12.69 13.97
C ALA A 33 -10.90 12.30 12.89
N LYS A 34 -12.08 12.93 12.87
CA LYS A 34 -13.09 12.70 11.82
C LYS A 34 -12.63 13.16 10.44
N ALA A 35 -11.81 14.21 10.38
CA ALA A 35 -11.28 14.70 9.11
C ALA A 35 -10.17 13.77 8.58
N GLU A 36 -9.36 13.19 9.47
CA GLU A 36 -8.34 12.19 9.15
C GLU A 36 -8.99 10.90 8.62
N GLU A 37 -10.00 10.37 9.33
CA GLU A 37 -10.78 9.19 8.89
C GLU A 37 -11.40 9.42 7.50
N ALA A 38 -12.08 10.55 7.30
CA ALA A 38 -12.67 10.87 5.99
C ALA A 38 -11.61 11.08 4.89
N GLN A 39 -10.40 11.52 5.23
CA GLN A 39 -9.31 11.59 4.28
C GLN A 39 -8.81 10.20 3.92
N ASP A 40 -8.59 9.33 4.90
CA ASP A 40 -8.15 7.95 4.69
C ASP A 40 -9.12 7.18 3.79
N ASP A 41 -10.43 7.27 4.04
CA ASP A 41 -11.45 6.64 3.19
C ASP A 41 -11.36 7.10 1.73
N LEU A 42 -11.14 8.41 1.52
CA LEU A 42 -10.97 8.97 0.17
C LEU A 42 -9.68 8.51 -0.50
N LEU A 43 -8.59 8.36 0.26
CA LEU A 43 -7.32 7.85 -0.26
C LEU A 43 -7.45 6.39 -0.67
N LEU A 44 -8.08 5.56 0.17
CA LEU A 44 -8.34 4.15 -0.11
C LEU A 44 -9.21 3.99 -1.36
N LYS A 45 -10.32 4.72 -1.45
CA LYS A 45 -11.19 4.69 -2.62
C LYS A 45 -10.46 5.05 -3.91
N ARG A 46 -9.67 6.13 -3.90
CA ARG A 46 -8.86 6.52 -5.08
C ARG A 46 -7.81 5.47 -5.42
N GLY A 47 -7.18 4.87 -4.42
CA GLY A 47 -6.24 3.78 -4.60
C GLY A 47 -6.90 2.58 -5.27
N ALA A 48 -8.08 2.18 -4.78
CA ALA A 48 -8.84 1.06 -5.33
C ALA A 48 -9.28 1.31 -6.78
N GLU A 49 -9.82 2.49 -7.09
CA GLU A 49 -10.15 2.87 -8.47
C GLU A 49 -8.92 2.82 -9.40
N LEU A 50 -7.76 3.32 -8.94
CA LEU A 50 -6.52 3.24 -9.71
C LEU A 50 -6.09 1.78 -9.92
N PHE A 51 -6.20 0.95 -8.88
CA PHE A 51 -5.83 -0.47 -8.94
C PHE A 51 -6.70 -1.24 -9.93
N VAL A 52 -8.02 -1.04 -9.88
CA VAL A 52 -8.98 -1.67 -10.80
C VAL A 52 -8.64 -1.31 -12.25
N ASN A 53 -8.27 -0.07 -12.53
CA ASN A 53 -8.01 0.37 -13.90
C ASN A 53 -6.62 -0.02 -14.44
N ASN A 54 -5.63 -0.24 -13.57
CA ASN A 54 -4.22 -0.34 -14.01
C ASN A 54 -3.48 -1.59 -13.54
N CYS A 55 -3.94 -2.25 -12.48
CA CYS A 55 -3.15 -3.26 -11.76
C CYS A 55 -3.80 -4.65 -11.76
N ARG A 56 -5.14 -4.72 -11.68
CA ARG A 56 -5.90 -5.99 -11.54
C ARG A 56 -5.63 -7.00 -12.65
N THR A 57 -5.32 -6.53 -13.85
CA THR A 57 -5.04 -7.38 -15.01
C THR A 57 -3.83 -8.29 -14.81
N CYS A 58 -2.84 -7.86 -14.03
CA CYS A 58 -1.65 -8.64 -13.73
C CYS A 58 -1.68 -9.22 -12.31
N HIS A 59 -2.22 -8.48 -11.34
CA HIS A 59 -2.20 -8.84 -9.91
C HIS A 59 -3.49 -9.51 -9.40
N GLY A 60 -4.50 -9.66 -10.26
CA GLY A 60 -5.82 -10.16 -9.87
C GLY A 60 -6.67 -9.09 -9.19
N LEU A 61 -7.99 -9.31 -9.14
CA LEU A 61 -8.94 -8.34 -8.57
C LEU A 61 -8.80 -8.22 -7.04
N GLU A 62 -8.55 -9.33 -6.34
CA GLU A 62 -8.35 -9.33 -4.88
C GLU A 62 -6.86 -9.14 -4.52
N GLY A 63 -6.02 -8.83 -5.52
CA GLY A 63 -4.57 -8.69 -5.33
C GLY A 63 -3.86 -9.99 -4.96
N LEU A 64 -4.46 -11.15 -5.23
CA LEU A 64 -3.92 -12.47 -4.87
C LEU A 64 -2.98 -13.05 -5.94
N GLY A 65 -2.83 -12.39 -7.08
CA GLY A 65 -1.86 -12.78 -8.10
C GLY A 65 -2.14 -14.18 -8.66
N PRO A 66 -1.18 -15.12 -8.62
CA PRO A 66 -1.34 -16.46 -9.20
C PRO A 66 -2.51 -17.27 -8.64
N ASP A 67 -2.91 -17.02 -7.39
CA ASP A 67 -4.04 -17.70 -6.76
C ASP A 67 -5.38 -17.38 -7.46
N GLN A 68 -5.43 -16.26 -8.21
CA GLN A 68 -6.57 -15.84 -9.02
C GLN A 68 -6.41 -16.14 -10.52
N GLY A 69 -5.33 -16.83 -10.92
CA GLY A 69 -4.99 -17.06 -12.31
C GLY A 69 -4.20 -15.91 -12.96
N ALA A 70 -3.83 -14.90 -12.18
CA ALA A 70 -3.03 -13.78 -12.65
C ALA A 70 -1.53 -14.15 -12.64
N ILE A 71 -0.71 -13.26 -13.16
CA ILE A 71 0.70 -13.54 -13.52
C ILE A 71 1.71 -12.83 -12.64
N ALA A 72 1.28 -11.79 -11.93
CA ALA A 72 2.13 -10.98 -11.09
C ALA A 72 1.95 -11.37 -9.62
N PRO A 73 2.98 -11.16 -8.78
CA PRO A 73 2.95 -11.60 -7.40
C PRO A 73 1.81 -11.00 -6.57
N LYS A 74 1.44 -11.74 -5.51
CA LYS A 74 0.45 -11.34 -4.51
C LYS A 74 0.83 -10.00 -3.88
N LEU A 75 -0.14 -9.08 -3.85
CA LEU A 75 -0.07 -7.77 -3.22
C LEU A 75 -0.95 -7.69 -1.97
N ASN A 76 -2.07 -8.42 -1.94
CA ASN A 76 -2.89 -8.58 -0.75
C ASN A 76 -2.19 -9.56 0.21
N ASN A 77 -1.11 -9.10 0.84
CA ASN A 77 -0.27 -9.88 1.73
C ASN A 77 -0.19 -9.16 3.08
N GLU A 78 -0.51 -9.88 4.16
CA GLU A 78 -0.43 -9.39 5.54
C GLU A 78 0.95 -8.82 5.89
N ALA A 79 2.01 -9.32 5.27
CA ALA A 79 3.36 -8.81 5.46
C ALA A 79 3.51 -7.30 5.16
N PHE A 80 2.64 -6.73 4.32
CA PHE A 80 2.62 -5.31 4.00
C PHE A 80 1.69 -4.48 4.89
N TRP A 81 0.86 -5.12 5.72
CA TRP A 81 -0.12 -4.41 6.54
C TRP A 81 0.55 -3.60 7.65
N VAL A 82 0.06 -2.38 7.83
CA VAL A 82 0.49 -1.48 8.90
C VAL A 82 -0.66 -1.20 9.84
N PHE A 83 -0.35 -1.27 11.12
CA PHE A 83 -1.31 -1.20 12.20
C PHE A 83 -1.09 0.03 13.07
N PRO A 84 -2.10 0.91 13.24
CA PRO A 84 -2.06 1.94 14.27
C PRO A 84 -2.19 1.33 15.67
N ALA A 85 -1.90 2.12 16.70
CA ALA A 85 -1.96 1.67 18.09
C ALA A 85 -3.34 1.20 18.54
N ASP A 86 -4.41 1.71 17.93
CA ASP A 86 -5.82 1.47 18.27
C ASP A 86 -6.54 0.57 17.25
N ASN A 87 -5.81 -0.28 16.54
CA ASN A 87 -6.38 -1.18 15.53
C ASN A 87 -7.34 -2.25 16.09
N SER A 88 -8.30 -2.67 15.27
CA SER A 88 -9.28 -3.72 15.55
C SER A 88 -8.77 -5.14 15.28
N GLU A 89 -7.62 -5.29 14.62
CA GLU A 89 -7.10 -6.57 14.12
C GLU A 89 -6.30 -7.35 15.16
N GLY A 90 -6.10 -6.79 16.36
CA GLY A 90 -5.36 -7.44 17.45
C GLY A 90 -3.86 -7.53 17.21
N ALA A 91 -3.34 -6.85 16.19
CA ALA A 91 -1.92 -6.76 15.90
C ALA A 91 -1.24 -5.69 16.77
N PRO A 92 0.05 -5.84 17.11
CA PRO A 92 0.82 -4.77 17.72
C PRO A 92 0.94 -3.56 16.76
N GLU A 93 1.08 -2.36 17.33
CA GLU A 93 1.38 -1.15 16.55
C GLU A 93 2.64 -1.37 15.71
N THR A 94 2.58 -1.05 14.42
CA THR A 94 3.78 -1.14 13.58
C THR A 94 4.71 0.04 13.87
N PRO A 95 5.98 -0.20 14.23
CA PRO A 95 6.92 0.88 14.51
C PRO A 95 7.05 1.85 13.32
N ALA A 96 7.04 3.16 13.59
CA ALA A 96 7.10 4.20 12.54
C ALA A 96 8.29 4.05 11.56
N GLY A 97 9.41 3.49 12.04
CA GLY A 97 10.56 3.16 11.19
C GLY A 97 10.26 2.06 10.17
N ASP A 98 9.48 1.05 10.55
CA ASP A 98 9.11 -0.06 9.67
C ASP A 98 7.97 0.33 8.73
N VAL A 99 7.01 1.15 9.19
CA VAL A 99 6.00 1.80 8.32
C VAL A 99 6.69 2.47 7.14
N ARG A 100 7.66 3.34 7.42
CA ARG A 100 8.40 4.06 6.37
C ARG A 100 9.11 3.12 5.42
N LYS A 101 9.75 2.05 5.91
CA LYS A 101 10.46 1.10 5.05
C LYS A 101 9.50 0.37 4.12
N ILE A 102 8.34 -0.09 4.62
CA ILE A 102 7.32 -0.80 3.84
C ILE A 102 6.72 0.13 2.78
N GLU A 103 6.30 1.33 3.18
CA GLU A 103 5.73 2.32 2.27
C GLU A 103 6.71 2.71 1.18
N THR A 104 7.97 2.96 1.54
CA THR A 104 9.04 3.30 0.57
C THR A 104 9.29 2.14 -0.38
N PHE A 105 9.35 0.91 0.14
CA PHE A 105 9.52 -0.28 -0.69
C PHE A 105 8.42 -0.42 -1.75
N ILE A 106 7.15 -0.29 -1.33
CA ILE A 106 5.99 -0.40 -2.25
C ILE A 106 5.98 0.78 -3.23
N HIS A 107 6.18 2.00 -2.73
CA HIS A 107 6.23 3.21 -3.55
C HIS A 107 7.26 3.10 -4.66
N ASP A 108 8.51 2.80 -4.30
CA ASP A 108 9.62 2.73 -5.25
C ASP A 108 9.44 1.56 -6.24
N THR A 109 8.88 0.43 -5.77
CA THR A 109 8.57 -0.71 -6.66
C THR A 109 7.57 -0.31 -7.73
N ILE A 110 6.53 0.45 -7.39
CA ILE A 110 5.54 0.96 -8.35
C ILE A 110 6.17 2.03 -9.25
N ALA A 111 6.84 3.03 -8.64
CA ALA A 111 7.41 4.16 -9.36
C ALA A 111 8.42 3.71 -10.43
N CYS A 112 9.29 2.78 -10.08
CA CYS A 112 10.40 2.33 -10.92
C CYS A 112 10.13 1.07 -11.74
N GLY A 113 9.00 0.39 -11.49
CA GLY A 113 8.80 -0.98 -11.98
C GLY A 113 9.84 -1.96 -11.45
N ARG A 114 9.81 -3.20 -11.94
CA ARG A 114 10.74 -4.26 -11.52
C ARG A 114 11.62 -4.68 -12.68
N SER A 115 12.93 -4.49 -12.53
CA SER A 115 13.93 -4.86 -13.55
C SER A 115 13.84 -6.35 -13.89
N ASN A 116 14.01 -6.70 -15.17
CA ASN A 116 13.89 -8.06 -15.68
C ASN A 116 12.49 -8.69 -15.46
N SER A 117 11.47 -7.85 -15.31
CA SER A 117 10.07 -8.29 -15.26
C SER A 117 9.23 -7.51 -16.27
N ILE A 118 7.98 -7.94 -16.43
CA ILE A 118 6.96 -7.25 -17.21
C ILE A 118 6.32 -6.06 -16.48
N MET A 119 6.60 -5.87 -15.18
CA MET A 119 6.02 -4.78 -14.40
C MET A 119 6.63 -3.45 -14.88
N PRO A 120 5.84 -2.57 -15.53
CA PRO A 120 6.35 -1.36 -16.15
C PRO A 120 6.70 -0.30 -15.10
N VAL A 121 7.38 0.75 -15.56
CA VAL A 121 7.61 1.98 -14.80
C VAL A 121 6.29 2.77 -14.74
N TRP A 122 5.79 3.09 -13.54
CA TRP A 122 4.56 3.89 -13.38
C TRP A 122 4.81 5.33 -12.97
N GLY A 123 5.91 5.64 -12.28
CA GLY A 123 6.20 6.98 -11.78
C GLY A 123 6.50 7.97 -12.90
N GLU A 124 5.81 9.10 -12.93
CA GLU A 124 6.00 10.16 -13.93
C GLU A 124 7.44 10.70 -13.95
N GLU A 125 8.08 10.74 -12.77
CA GLU A 125 9.49 11.12 -12.59
C GLU A 125 10.48 10.17 -13.28
N HIS A 126 10.02 8.97 -13.62
CA HIS A 126 10.78 7.95 -14.34
C HIS A 126 10.21 7.66 -15.75
N GLY A 127 9.25 8.47 -16.22
CA GLY A 127 8.64 8.35 -17.54
C GLY A 127 7.36 7.52 -17.60
N GLY A 128 6.79 7.15 -16.45
CA GLY A 128 5.46 6.53 -16.33
C GLY A 128 4.31 7.55 -16.36
N SER A 129 3.10 7.09 -16.04
CA SER A 129 1.85 7.87 -16.15
C SER A 129 1.26 8.35 -14.82
N LEU A 130 1.79 7.90 -13.68
CA LEU A 130 1.25 8.18 -12.36
C LEU A 130 2.14 9.18 -11.60
N SER A 131 1.48 10.17 -10.98
CA SER A 131 2.12 11.08 -10.03
C SER A 131 2.43 10.37 -8.71
N ASN A 132 3.39 10.91 -7.94
CA ASN A 132 3.72 10.39 -6.60
C ASN A 132 2.50 10.36 -5.67
N THR A 133 1.59 11.32 -5.80
CA THR A 133 0.32 11.32 -5.06
C THR A 133 -0.57 10.12 -5.41
N GLN A 134 -0.66 9.76 -6.69
CA GLN A 134 -1.44 8.59 -7.12
C GLN A 134 -0.78 7.28 -6.67
N ILE A 135 0.56 7.20 -6.70
CA ILE A 135 1.29 6.05 -6.17
C ILE A 135 1.06 5.93 -4.66
N ASN A 136 1.04 7.04 -3.92
CA ASN A 136 0.73 7.02 -2.48
C ASN A 136 -0.69 6.50 -2.18
N TYR A 137 -1.67 6.70 -3.06
CA TYR A 137 -2.99 6.08 -2.91
C TYR A 137 -2.91 4.55 -3.02
N LEU A 138 -2.11 4.04 -3.96
CA LEU A 138 -1.85 2.60 -4.11
C LEU A 138 -1.07 2.03 -2.93
N VAL A 139 -0.07 2.77 -2.43
CA VAL A 139 0.67 2.39 -1.21
C VAL A 139 -0.28 2.29 -0.03
N ARG A 140 -1.11 3.32 0.20
CA ARG A 140 -2.10 3.33 1.28
C ARG A 140 -3.06 2.15 1.15
N LEU A 141 -3.54 1.85 -0.05
CA LEU A 141 -4.39 0.69 -0.32
C LEU A 141 -3.71 -0.64 0.06
N ILE A 142 -2.51 -0.90 -0.46
CA ILE A 142 -1.79 -2.17 -0.27
C ILE A 142 -1.42 -2.39 1.20
N THR A 143 -1.09 -1.31 1.89
CA THR A 143 -0.62 -1.34 3.28
C THR A 143 -1.75 -1.34 4.31
N THR A 144 -2.98 -1.06 3.89
CA THR A 144 -4.14 -1.05 4.80
C THR A 144 -4.71 -2.46 4.92
N PRO A 145 -4.90 -2.98 6.16
CA PRO A 145 -5.59 -4.24 6.37
C PRO A 145 -6.95 -4.27 5.67
N HIS A 146 -7.25 -5.36 4.96
CA HIS A 146 -8.50 -5.53 4.20
C HIS A 146 -8.77 -4.45 3.13
N GLY A 147 -7.75 -3.68 2.72
CA GLY A 147 -7.91 -2.64 1.70
C GLY A 147 -8.39 -3.18 0.34
N PHE A 148 -8.12 -4.45 0.04
CA PHE A 148 -8.56 -5.12 -1.18
C PHE A 148 -10.05 -5.47 -1.21
N ASP A 149 -10.76 -5.46 -0.07
CA ASP A 149 -12.21 -5.65 -0.05
C ASP A 149 -12.92 -4.53 -0.84
N LEU A 150 -12.40 -3.30 -0.72
CA LEU A 150 -12.89 -2.14 -1.48
C LEU A 150 -12.55 -2.25 -2.98
N VAL A 151 -11.44 -2.91 -3.33
CA VAL A 151 -11.06 -3.17 -4.73
C VAL A 151 -12.04 -4.14 -5.36
N GLU A 152 -12.41 -5.20 -4.64
CA GLU A 152 -13.38 -6.19 -5.10
C GLU A 152 -14.75 -5.52 -5.34
N GLU A 153 -15.24 -4.72 -4.39
CA GLU A 153 -16.48 -3.96 -4.52
C GLU A 153 -16.47 -3.06 -5.78
N ILE A 154 -15.47 -2.17 -5.89
CA ILE A 154 -15.36 -1.22 -7.00
C ILE A 154 -15.13 -1.95 -8.34
N GLY A 155 -14.36 -3.03 -8.35
CA GLY A 155 -14.07 -3.79 -9.55
C GLY A 155 -15.30 -4.50 -10.11
N HIS A 156 -16.15 -5.07 -9.23
CA HIS A 156 -17.42 -5.66 -9.64
C HIS A 156 -18.39 -4.61 -10.20
N GLU A 157 -18.50 -3.45 -9.55
CA GLU A 157 -19.30 -2.33 -10.08
C GLU A 157 -18.78 -1.90 -11.46
N HIS A 158 -17.46 -1.74 -11.61
CA HIS A 158 -16.83 -1.37 -12.87
C HIS A 158 -17.10 -2.39 -13.99
N ASP A 159 -17.01 -3.69 -13.68
CA ASP A 159 -17.27 -4.76 -14.66
C ASP A 159 -18.73 -4.75 -15.12
N ILE A 160 -19.67 -4.51 -14.21
CA ILE A 160 -21.10 -4.38 -14.52
C ILE A 160 -21.33 -3.16 -15.43
N GLU A 161 -20.76 -2.01 -15.08
CA GLU A 161 -20.94 -0.76 -15.83
C GLU A 161 -20.36 -0.85 -17.25
N THR A 162 -19.23 -1.54 -17.40
CA THR A 162 -18.52 -1.68 -18.67
C THR A 162 -18.91 -2.92 -19.47
N ASN A 163 -19.76 -3.79 -18.91
CA ASN A 163 -20.09 -5.12 -19.45
C ASN A 163 -18.82 -5.95 -19.75
N THR A 164 -17.87 -5.90 -18.82
CA THR A 164 -16.60 -6.62 -18.86
C THR A 164 -16.76 -7.98 -18.22
N ASP A 165 -16.17 -9.01 -18.84
CA ASP A 165 -16.16 -10.37 -18.30
C ASP A 165 -14.94 -10.55 -17.38
N PRO A 166 -15.11 -10.74 -16.07
CA PRO A 166 -14.01 -10.76 -15.10
C PRO A 166 -12.97 -11.87 -15.38
N GLU A 167 -13.40 -13.00 -15.97
CA GLU A 167 -12.50 -14.09 -16.34
C GLU A 167 -11.58 -13.74 -17.51
N LYS A 168 -11.94 -12.72 -18.31
CA LYS A 168 -11.18 -12.27 -19.49
C LYS A 168 -10.31 -11.04 -19.23
N VAL A 169 -10.37 -10.45 -18.03
CA VAL A 169 -9.59 -9.25 -17.69
C VAL A 169 -8.14 -9.58 -17.36
N GLN A 170 -7.87 -10.80 -16.91
CA GLN A 170 -6.54 -11.20 -16.47
C GLN A 170 -5.67 -11.59 -17.65
N LEU A 171 -4.44 -11.07 -17.70
CA LEU A 171 -3.46 -11.51 -18.69
C LEU A 171 -2.94 -12.89 -18.32
N THR A 172 -2.87 -13.77 -19.30
CA THR A 172 -2.24 -15.08 -19.15
C THR A 172 -0.77 -15.02 -19.59
N ALA A 173 0.01 -16.04 -19.23
CA ALA A 173 1.38 -16.17 -19.72
C ALA A 173 1.47 -16.23 -21.27
N ALA A 174 0.40 -16.68 -21.95
CA ALA A 174 0.33 -16.70 -23.40
C ALA A 174 0.16 -15.31 -24.01
N ASP A 175 -0.57 -14.41 -23.35
CA ASP A 175 -0.82 -13.04 -23.81
C ASP A 175 0.42 -12.15 -23.73
N LEU A 176 1.41 -12.55 -22.92
CA LEU A 176 2.66 -11.85 -22.71
C LEU A 176 3.83 -12.34 -23.55
N ALA A 177 3.60 -13.31 -24.45
CA ALA A 177 4.61 -13.77 -25.38
C ALA A 177 5.01 -12.64 -26.35
N GLY A 178 5.97 -11.80 -25.94
CA GLY A 178 6.42 -10.60 -26.66
C GLY A 178 6.26 -9.28 -25.91
N ALA A 179 5.78 -9.29 -24.66
CA ALA A 179 5.72 -8.09 -23.83
C ALA A 179 7.14 -7.56 -23.56
N ALA A 180 7.31 -6.24 -23.65
CA ALA A 180 8.58 -5.60 -23.33
C ALA A 180 8.86 -5.73 -21.83
N THR A 181 9.98 -6.33 -21.47
CA THR A 181 10.45 -6.37 -20.08
C THR A 181 11.06 -5.03 -19.71
N THR A 182 10.81 -4.57 -18.49
CA THR A 182 11.47 -3.42 -17.88
C THR A 182 12.98 -3.70 -17.79
N SER A 183 13.76 -3.03 -18.63
CA SER A 183 15.21 -3.26 -18.79
C SER A 183 16.06 -2.53 -17.75
N GLY A 184 15.49 -1.53 -17.08
CA GLY A 184 16.11 -0.83 -15.94
C GLY A 184 15.04 -0.42 -14.94
N ASN A 185 15.30 -0.67 -13.65
CA ASN A 185 14.62 0.01 -12.55
C ASN A 185 15.53 1.16 -12.09
N CYS A 186 15.07 2.00 -11.16
CA CYS A 186 15.88 3.11 -10.62
C CYS A 186 17.04 2.66 -9.70
N GLY A 187 17.51 1.41 -9.85
CA GLY A 187 18.53 0.79 -9.00
C GLY A 187 18.02 0.37 -7.62
N GLN A 188 16.71 0.41 -7.40
CA GLN A 188 16.09 0.17 -6.10
C GLN A 188 15.66 -1.30 -5.98
N TYR A 189 16.16 -1.96 -4.92
CA TYR A 189 15.81 -3.31 -4.43
C TYR A 189 16.28 -4.50 -5.29
N THR A 190 17.07 -5.38 -4.68
CA THR A 190 17.42 -6.71 -5.21
C THR A 190 16.39 -7.74 -4.75
N GLY A 191 16.31 -8.90 -5.41
CA GLY A 191 15.41 -9.99 -4.99
C GLY A 191 15.60 -10.40 -3.52
N ALA A 192 16.83 -10.36 -3.01
CA ALA A 192 17.13 -10.63 -1.60
C ALA A 192 16.51 -9.61 -0.64
N LEU A 193 16.49 -8.31 -1.01
CA LEU A 193 15.90 -7.26 -0.19
C LEU A 193 14.36 -7.29 -0.24
N VAL A 194 13.76 -7.80 -1.32
CA VAL A 194 12.30 -7.99 -1.43
C VAL A 194 11.80 -9.04 -0.42
N GLN A 195 12.59 -10.11 -0.19
CA GLN A 195 12.17 -11.22 0.66
C GLN A 195 11.92 -10.80 2.11
N SER A 196 12.71 -9.86 2.65
CA SER A 196 12.51 -9.36 4.01
C SER A 196 11.19 -8.62 4.20
N PHE A 197 10.65 -8.02 3.13
CA PHE A 197 9.34 -7.36 3.19
C PHE A 197 8.19 -8.35 3.02
N ARG A 198 8.32 -9.34 2.14
CA ARG A 198 7.26 -10.33 1.86
C ARG A 198 7.10 -11.40 2.95
N GLY A 199 8.16 -11.66 3.72
CA GLY A 199 8.16 -12.63 4.82
C GLY A 199 7.91 -12.03 6.20
N ARG A 200 7.61 -10.72 6.30
CA ARG A 200 7.29 -10.07 7.57
C ARG A 200 6.00 -10.66 8.16
N ASP A 201 6.04 -11.02 9.45
CA ASP A 201 4.83 -11.31 10.24
C ASP A 201 4.44 -10.05 11.03
N PRO A 202 3.33 -9.37 10.69
CA PRO A 202 2.93 -8.15 11.37
C PRO A 202 2.22 -8.41 12.71
N PHE A 203 1.88 -9.67 13.03
CA PHE A 203 1.20 -10.06 14.28
C PHE A 203 2.18 -10.51 15.38
N SER A 204 3.45 -10.71 15.03
CA SER A 204 4.50 -11.04 16.00
C SER A 204 4.87 -9.85 16.88
N THR A 205 5.01 -10.10 18.19
CA THR A 205 5.34 -9.09 19.21
C THR A 205 6.83 -8.74 19.29
N GLY A 206 7.66 -9.32 18.41
CA GLY A 206 9.10 -9.08 18.33
C GLY A 206 9.46 -8.12 17.20
N GLY A 207 9.93 -6.93 17.56
CA GLY A 207 10.56 -6.00 16.61
C GLY A 207 11.68 -6.68 15.84
N GLY A 208 11.79 -6.36 14.55
CA GLY A 208 12.82 -6.93 13.70
C GLY A 208 14.23 -6.70 14.26
N ASP A 209 14.94 -7.79 14.52
CA ASP A 209 16.40 -7.86 14.39
C ASP A 209 16.85 -9.33 14.29
N GLU A 210 16.87 -9.88 13.06
CA GLU A 210 17.72 -10.99 12.63
C GLU A 210 17.99 -10.80 11.13
N GLY A 211 19.16 -10.38 10.63
CA GLY A 211 20.37 -9.92 11.28
C GLY A 211 21.30 -9.24 10.26
N ASP A 212 22.08 -8.27 10.75
CA ASP A 212 23.40 -7.99 10.20
C ASP A 212 24.29 -9.20 10.51
N GLY A 213 24.55 -10.00 9.47
CA GLY A 213 25.35 -11.21 9.57
C GLY A 213 26.00 -11.50 8.23
N GLY A 214 27.19 -10.94 8.02
CA GLY A 214 28.15 -11.47 7.06
C GLY A 214 28.47 -12.92 7.43
N GLY A 215 27.67 -13.85 6.93
CA GLY A 215 27.81 -15.29 7.09
C GLY A 215 28.08 -15.91 5.73
N GLU A 216 29.34 -16.25 5.50
CA GLU A 216 29.81 -17.03 4.36
C GLU A 216 29.05 -18.36 4.32
N ALA A 217 28.12 -18.50 3.37
CA ALA A 217 27.32 -19.70 3.22
C ALA A 217 28.19 -20.85 2.70
N THR A 218 28.61 -21.75 3.58
CA THR A 218 29.13 -23.06 3.18
C THR A 218 27.97 -23.92 2.67
N PRO A 219 28.07 -24.53 1.47
CA PRO A 219 26.96 -25.27 0.89
C PRO A 219 26.79 -26.63 1.58
N GLY A 220 25.69 -26.78 2.31
CA GLY A 220 25.20 -28.08 2.78
C GLY A 220 24.67 -28.89 1.60
N SER A 221 25.29 -30.05 1.39
CA SER A 221 24.90 -31.05 0.42
C SER A 221 23.53 -31.63 0.77
N ASP A 222 22.51 -31.31 -0.03
CA ASP A 222 21.40 -32.20 -0.44
C ASP A 222 20.47 -31.40 -1.38
N LEU A 223 20.75 -31.44 -2.69
CA LEU A 223 19.98 -30.76 -3.73
C LEU A 223 18.94 -31.73 -4.33
N PRO A 224 17.62 -31.45 -4.25
CA PRO A 224 16.68 -31.86 -5.27
C PRO A 224 16.91 -31.04 -6.54
N GLU A 225 16.53 -31.59 -7.69
CA GLU A 225 16.80 -31.12 -9.06
C GLU A 225 16.91 -29.60 -9.27
N ALA A 226 17.93 -29.22 -10.04
CA ALA A 226 18.33 -27.85 -10.37
C ALA A 226 17.15 -26.89 -10.65
N GLN A 227 16.74 -26.16 -9.61
CA GLN A 227 15.81 -25.05 -9.74
C GLN A 227 16.55 -23.87 -10.39
N ALA A 228 15.92 -23.27 -11.41
CA ALA A 228 16.50 -22.14 -12.12
C ALA A 228 16.72 -20.96 -11.16
N MET A 229 17.89 -20.33 -11.24
CA MET A 229 18.29 -19.18 -10.43
C MET A 229 18.43 -17.95 -11.34
N ILE A 230 17.88 -16.80 -10.94
CA ILE A 230 18.13 -15.50 -11.59
C ILE A 230 18.87 -14.61 -10.59
N GLN A 231 20.09 -14.20 -10.93
CA GLN A 231 20.95 -13.36 -10.07
C GLN A 231 21.17 -13.92 -8.63
N GLY A 232 21.21 -15.25 -8.49
CA GLY A 232 21.46 -15.92 -7.20
C GLY A 232 20.24 -16.14 -6.33
N VAL A 233 19.04 -15.86 -6.85
CA VAL A 233 17.75 -16.09 -6.19
C VAL A 233 16.94 -17.10 -7.00
N LEU A 234 16.20 -17.99 -6.33
CA LEU A 234 15.36 -18.99 -7.00
C LEU A 234 14.34 -18.28 -7.89
N VAL A 235 14.06 -18.83 -9.08
CA VAL A 235 13.07 -18.25 -10.01
C VAL A 235 11.69 -18.08 -9.35
N GLY A 236 11.29 -18.99 -8.47
CA GLY A 236 10.09 -18.84 -7.66
C GLY A 236 10.12 -17.55 -6.83
N ASP A 237 11.22 -17.27 -6.15
CA ASP A 237 11.41 -16.10 -5.28
C ASP A 237 11.74 -14.82 -6.08
N PHE A 238 12.19 -14.97 -7.33
CA PHE A 238 12.47 -13.85 -8.24
C PHE A 238 11.17 -13.25 -8.82
N PHE A 239 10.11 -14.05 -8.93
CA PHE A 239 8.80 -13.61 -9.42
C PHE A 239 7.72 -13.55 -8.34
N ALA A 240 7.90 -14.24 -7.21
CA ALA A 240 7.06 -14.14 -6.03
C ALA A 240 7.26 -12.82 -5.25
#